data_AF-A0A2H5VFR8-F1
#
_entry.id   AF-A0A2H5VFR8-F1
#
_cell.length_a   1.000
_cell.length_b   1.000
_cell.length_c   1.000
_cell.angle_alpha   90.00
_cell.angle_beta   90.00
_cell.angle_gamma   90.00
#
_symmetry.space_group_name_H-M   'P 1'
#
loop_
_entity.id
_entity.type
_entity.pdbx_description
1 polymer ?
#
loop_
_entity_poly.entity_id
_entity_poly.type
_entity_poly.pdbx_seq_one_letter_code
_entity_poly.pdbx_strand_id
1 'polypeptide(L)' 'MERCKICNRVKESEDFCKYHSLAYKNLLASYERWKEAYGDLDWWDYLKKLMENENTGIWVKEVINFLKWQKV' A
#
# COMPACT_ATOMS: atom_id res chain seq x y z
N MET A 1 23.63 0.88 -6.32
CA MET A 1 22.49 1.24 -5.45
C MET A 1 21.22 0.88 -6.17
N GLU A 2 20.48 -0.10 -5.66
CA GLU A 2 19.21 -0.50 -6.26
C GLU A 2 18.11 0.52 -5.96
N ARG A 3 17.12 0.60 -6.85
CA ARG A 3 16.05 1.59 -6.80
C ARG A 3 14.75 0.95 -6.31
N CYS A 4 13.90 1.77 -5.73
CA CYS A 4 12.55 1.38 -5.34
C CYS A 4 11.78 0.80 -6.54
N LYS A 5 11.05 -0.29 -6.34
CA LYS A 5 10.21 -0.89 -7.41
C LYS A 5 9.09 0.03 -7.92
N ILE A 6 8.75 1.08 -7.17
CA ILE A 6 7.66 2.03 -7.48
C ILE A 6 8.18 3.39 -7.99
N CYS A 7 9.37 3.83 -7.56
CA CYS A 7 9.91 5.13 -7.95
C CYS A 7 11.43 5.13 -8.08
N ASN A 8 12.03 6.26 -8.50
CA ASN A 8 13.47 6.33 -8.79
C ASN A 8 14.38 6.53 -7.57
N ARG A 9 13.84 6.53 -6.34
CA ARG A 9 14.62 6.70 -5.10
C ARG A 9 15.42 5.44 -4.76
N VAL A 10 16.51 5.61 -4.02
CA VAL A 10 17.31 4.48 -3.51
C VAL A 10 16.45 3.64 -2.58
N LYS A 11 16.55 2.31 -2.71
CA LYS A 11 15.86 1.39 -1.80
C LYS A 11 16.50 1.44 -0.42
N GLU A 12 15.67 1.46 0.61
CA GLU A 12 16.09 1.35 2.02
C GLU A 12 15.61 0.04 2.65
N SER A 13 14.71 -0.68 1.97
CA SER A 13 14.36 -2.08 2.24
C SER A 13 14.62 -2.93 1.00
N GLU A 14 14.26 -4.21 1.05
CA GLU A 14 14.43 -5.17 -0.06
C GLU A 14 13.89 -4.63 -1.39
N ASP A 15 12.70 -4.03 -1.35
CA ASP A 15 11.93 -3.65 -2.53
C ASP A 15 11.62 -2.16 -2.68
N PHE A 16 11.68 -1.38 -1.59
CA PHE A 16 11.09 -0.05 -1.54
C PHE A 16 12.04 1.00 -0.95
N CYS A 17 11.84 2.26 -1.33
CA CYS A 17 12.41 3.40 -0.60
C CYS A 17 11.72 3.57 0.76
N LYS A 18 12.29 4.41 1.64
CA LYS A 18 11.73 4.72 2.97
C LYS A 18 10.22 4.98 2.97
N TYR A 19 9.75 5.82 2.04
CA TYR A 19 8.36 6.27 2.01
C TYR A 19 7.41 5.16 1.58
N HIS A 20 7.73 4.44 0.50
CA HIS A 20 6.93 3.32 0.03
C HIS A 20 6.97 2.13 0.99
N SER A 21 8.10 1.89 1.66
CA SER A 21 8.23 0.87 2.70
C SER A 21 7.32 1.17 3.90
N LEU A 22 7.33 2.42 4.38
CA LEU A 22 6.45 2.86 5.46
C LEU A 22 4.97 2.81 5.04
N ALA A 23 4.65 3.25 3.83
CA ALA A 23 3.29 3.20 3.29
C ALA A 23 2.76 1.77 3.20
N TYR A 24 3.58 0.82 2.70
CA TYR A 24 3.21 -0.59 2.63
C TYR A 24 2.97 -1.20 4.02
N LYS A 25 3.85 -0.91 4.99
CA LYS A 25 3.65 -1.35 6.39
C LYS A 25 2.36 -0.79 6.99
N ASN A 26 2.08 0.49 6.79
CA ASN A 26 0.87 1.12 7.31
C ASN A 26 -0.40 0.59 6.63
N LEU A 27 -0.34 0.30 5.32
CA LEU A 27 -1.42 -0.32 4.56
C LEU A 27 -1.78 -1.69 5.16
N LEU A 28 -0.79 -2.56 5.36
CA LEU A 28 -1.01 -3.88 5.97
C LEU A 28 -1.53 -3.78 7.40
N ALA A 29 -0.90 -2.94 8.24
CA ALA A 29 -1.27 -2.80 9.65
C ALA A 29 -2.68 -2.22 9.86
N SER A 30 -3.19 -1.43 8.90
CA SER A 30 -4.51 -0.82 9.00
C SER A 30 -5.62 -1.75 8.53
N TYR A 31 -5.31 -2.80 7.76
CA TYR A 31 -6.32 -3.67 7.17
C TYR A 31 -7.18 -4.39 8.20
N GLU A 32 -6.58 -4.98 9.24
CA GLU A 32 -7.34 -5.69 10.28
C GLU A 32 -8.38 -4.78 10.95
N ARG A 33 -8.01 -3.51 11.24
CA ARG A 33 -8.94 -2.53 11.81
C ARG A 33 -10.09 -2.19 10.87
N TRP A 34 -9.82 -2.11 9.57
CA TRP A 34 -10.86 -1.89 8.57
C TRP A 34 -11.74 -3.13 8.39
N LYS A 35 -11.15 -4.32 8.40
CA LYS A 35 -11.86 -5.59 8.32
C LYS A 35 -12.84 -5.74 9.48
N GLU A 36 -12.41 -5.50 10.71
CA GLU A 36 -13.27 -5.53 11.89
C GLU A 36 -14.36 -4.45 11.83
N ALA A 37 -14.01 -3.20 11.50
CA ALA A 37 -14.96 -2.09 11.48
C ALA A 37 -16.08 -2.24 10.43
N TYR A 38 -15.80 -2.94 9.32
CA TYR A 38 -16.76 -3.18 8.25
C TYR A 38 -17.47 -4.54 8.33
N GLY A 39 -17.09 -5.40 9.28
CA GLY A 39 -17.67 -6.74 9.44
C GLY A 39 -17.28 -7.70 8.31
N ASP A 40 -15.97 -8.01 8.23
CA ASP A 40 -15.35 -8.92 7.24
C ASP A 40 -15.14 -8.33 5.83
N LEU A 41 -14.56 -7.13 5.76
CA LEU A 41 -14.10 -6.54 4.51
C LEU A 41 -12.97 -7.38 3.87
N ASP A 42 -13.14 -7.75 2.60
CA ASP A 42 -12.09 -8.40 1.81
C ASP A 42 -10.92 -7.46 1.50
N TRP A 43 -9.74 -8.04 1.28
CA TRP A 43 -8.51 -7.32 0.98
C TRP A 43 -8.67 -6.43 -0.25
N TRP A 44 -9.26 -6.91 -1.34
CA TRP A 44 -9.40 -6.12 -2.56
C TRP A 44 -10.39 -4.98 -2.41
N ASP A 45 -11.48 -5.19 -1.67
CA ASP A 45 -12.44 -4.14 -1.35
C ASP A 45 -11.84 -3.07 -0.44
N TYR A 46 -10.99 -3.46 0.51
CA TYR A 46 -10.19 -2.52 1.30
C TYR A 46 -9.28 -1.65 0.41
N LEU A 47 -8.51 -2.26 -0.50
CA LEU A 47 -7.65 -1.51 -1.43
C LEU A 47 -8.48 -0.58 -2.33
N LYS A 48 -9.65 -1.03 -2.80
CA LYS A 48 -10.56 -0.20 -3.61
C LYS A 48 -11.05 1.02 -2.83
N LYS A 49 -11.55 0.82 -1.60
CA LYS A 49 -11.99 1.91 -0.72
C LYS A 49 -10.88 2.94 -0.47
N LEU A 50 -9.64 2.48 -0.28
CA LEU A 50 -8.51 3.39 -0.10
C LEU A 50 -8.15 4.19 -1.36
N MET A 51 -8.29 3.60 -2.55
CA MET A 51 -8.05 4.32 -3.81
C MET A 51 -9.10 5.41 -4.04
N GLU A 52 -10.36 5.13 -3.70
CA GLU A 52 -11.50 6.05 -3.81
C GLU A 52 -11.48 7.16 -2.74
N ASN A 53 -10.87 6.91 -1.59
CA ASN A 53 -10.77 7.90 -0.51
C ASN A 53 -9.72 9.00 -0.85
N GLU A 54 -10.17 10.26 -0.89
CA GLU A 54 -9.35 11.43 -1.18
C GLU A 54 -8.31 11.72 -0.09
N ASN A 55 -8.58 11.30 1.15
CA ASN A 55 -7.67 11.48 2.28
C ASN A 55 -6.53 10.44 2.31
N THR A 56 -6.58 9.42 1.47
CA THR A 56 -5.51 8.41 1.39
C THR A 56 -4.27 9.05 0.77
N GLY A 57 -3.16 9.04 1.52
CA GLY A 57 -1.89 9.60 1.06
C GLY A 57 -1.37 8.96 -0.23
N ILE A 58 -0.72 9.77 -1.08
CA ILE A 58 -0.25 9.36 -2.42
C ILE A 58 0.66 8.13 -2.40
N TRP A 59 1.56 8.02 -1.43
CA TRP A 59 2.47 6.87 -1.29
C TRP A 59 1.71 5.56 -1.08
N VAL A 60 0.59 5.59 -0.35
CA VAL A 60 -0.27 4.42 -0.15
C VAL A 60 -0.97 4.06 -1.46
N LYS A 61 -1.51 5.04 -2.20
CA LYS A 61 -2.14 4.81 -3.51
C LYS A 61 -1.17 4.21 -4.52
N GLU A 62 0.08 4.69 -4.54
CA GLU A 62 1.13 4.14 -5.40
C GLU A 62 1.49 2.68 -5.03
N VAL A 63 1.56 2.36 -3.73
CA VAL A 63 1.72 0.98 -3.25
C VAL A 63 0.56 0.10 -3.68
N ILE A 64 -0.69 0.57 -3.51
CA ILE A 64 -1.88 -0.19 -3.92
C ILE A 64 -1.83 -0.49 -5.42
N ASN A 65 -1.48 0.50 -6.23
CA ASN A 65 -1.33 0.31 -7.67
C ASN A 65 -0.25 -0.74 -7.97
N PHE A 66 0.92 -0.66 -7.33
CA PHE A 66 1.99 -1.65 -7.50
C PHE A 66 1.52 -3.09 -7.16
N LEU A 67 0.77 -3.27 -6.06
CA LEU A 67 0.24 -4.57 -5.67
C LEU A 67 -0.77 -5.14 -6.67
N LYS A 68 -1.60 -4.30 -7.30
CA LYS A 68 -2.53 -4.74 -8.35
C LYS A 68 -1.82 -5.35 -9.56
N TRP A 69 -0.63 -4.84 -9.90
CA TRP A 69 0.18 -5.35 -11.00
C TRP A 69 0.90 -6.67 -10.68
N GLN A 70 1.03 -7.01 -9.40
CA GLN A 70 1.76 -8.20 -8.96
C GLN A 70 0.92 -9.47 -8.92
N LYS A 71 -0.42 -9.41 -9.11
CA LYS A 71 -1.40 -10.52 -9.02
C LYS A 71 -0.80 -11.78 -8.36
N VAL A 72 -0.66 -11.70 -7.04
CA VAL A 72 -0.32 -12.86 -6.20
C VAL A 72 -1.52 -13.79 -6.14
#